data_AF-A0A4Q4D3X6-F1
#
_entry.id   AF-A0A4Q4D3X6-F1
#
_cell.length_a   1.000
_cell.length_b   1.000
_cell.length_c   1.000
_cell.angle_alpha   90.00
_cell.angle_beta   90.00
_cell.angle_gamma   90.00
#
_symmetry.space_group_name_H-M   'P 1'
#
loop_
_entity.id
_entity.type
_entity.pdbx_description
1 polymer ?
#
loop_
_entity_poly.entity_id
_entity_poly.type
_entity_poly.pdbx_seq_one_letter_code
_entity_poly.pdbx_strand_id
1 'polypeptide(L)'
;MARSPLVPVALVLLVAPVTAEYLIGYDDILMRPAALVFGLVFFAPLYGAPALLIRETARRRGLGWPSMLLMATAFGLVQAGLVDQSLFDPDYRAIPYWDSLRGPTFVAPWGTSAYMVLTFVSGHVLGSMAAPIALAESWSTTRGPWLRPRWRRNPSAA
;
A
#
# COMPACT_ATOMS: atom_id res chain seq x y z
N MET A 1 -9.83 23.98 16.31
CA MET A 1 -10.68 23.47 15.20
C MET A 1 -10.33 22.01 14.95
N ALA A 2 -11.26 21.07 15.13
CA ALA A 2 -11.01 19.66 14.79
C ALA A 2 -10.93 19.55 13.26
N ARG A 3 -9.81 19.07 12.71
CA ARG A 3 -9.69 18.84 11.26
C ARG A 3 -10.60 17.68 10.87
N SER A 4 -11.29 17.82 9.74
CA SER A 4 -12.16 16.77 9.21
C SER A 4 -11.35 15.50 8.92
N PRO A 5 -11.84 14.29 9.26
CA PRO A 5 -11.17 13.03 8.90
C PRO A 5 -11.13 12.79 7.38
N LEU A 6 -11.81 13.61 6.58
CA LEU A 6 -11.79 13.52 5.12
C LEU A 6 -10.40 13.82 4.54
N VAL A 7 -9.65 14.75 5.14
CA VAL A 7 -8.30 15.10 4.67
C VAL A 7 -7.34 13.90 4.75
N PRO A 8 -7.14 13.25 5.91
CA PRO A 8 -6.26 12.09 5.97
C PRO A 8 -6.76 10.92 5.12
N VAL A 9 -8.08 10.73 4.99
CA VAL A 9 -8.64 9.70 4.09
C VAL A 9 -8.29 9.97 2.64
N ALA A 10 -8.51 11.19 2.16
CA ALA A 10 -8.16 11.58 0.78
C ALA A 10 -6.65 11.49 0.54
N LEU A 11 -5.83 11.88 1.52
CA LEU A 11 -4.37 11.74 1.43
C LEU A 11 -3.96 10.29 1.24
N VAL A 12 -4.45 9.34 2.05
CA VAL A 12 -4.10 7.92 1.85
C VAL A 12 -4.59 7.41 0.50
N LEU A 13 -5.83 7.71 0.12
CA LEU A 13 -6.42 7.23 -1.13
C LEU A 13 -5.67 7.68 -2.38
N LEU A 14 -5.06 8.88 -2.35
CA LEU A 14 -4.37 9.47 -3.50
C LEU A 14 -2.85 9.32 -3.43
N VAL A 15 -2.23 9.40 -2.25
CA VAL A 15 -0.78 9.33 -2.13
C VAL A 15 -0.29 7.90 -2.28
N ALA A 16 -1.02 6.91 -1.74
CA ALA A 16 -0.62 5.50 -1.87
C ALA A 16 -0.44 5.03 -3.32
N PRO A 17 -1.38 5.26 -4.26
CA PRO A 17 -1.15 4.89 -5.65
C PRO A 17 -0.03 5.70 -6.31
N VAL A 18 0.13 6.97 -5.96
CA VAL A 18 1.20 7.82 -6.51
C VAL A 18 2.57 7.31 -6.09
N THR A 19 2.75 6.94 -4.82
CA THR A 19 4.02 6.39 -4.34
C THR A 19 4.27 4.97 -4.86
N ALA A 20 3.21 4.18 -5.04
CA ALA A 20 3.30 2.82 -5.54
C ALA A 20 3.66 2.74 -7.03
N GLU A 21 3.07 3.59 -7.89
CA GLU A 21 3.19 3.43 -9.34
C GLU A 21 3.93 4.59 -10.02
N TYR A 22 3.71 5.83 -9.57
CA TYR A 22 4.22 6.99 -10.31
C TYR A 22 5.62 7.39 -9.85
N LEU A 23 5.87 7.36 -8.55
CA LEU A 23 7.16 7.79 -7.99
C LEU A 23 8.30 6.81 -8.29
N ILE A 24 7.99 5.54 -8.59
CA ILE A 24 8.98 4.54 -8.98
C ILE A 24 9.57 4.84 -10.37
N GLY A 25 8.86 5.60 -11.21
CA GLY A 25 9.47 6.19 -12.40
C GLY A 25 9.64 5.23 -13.59
N TYR A 26 9.07 4.02 -13.56
CA TYR A 26 9.40 2.97 -14.52
C TYR A 26 8.48 2.91 -15.75
N ASP A 27 7.31 3.57 -15.71
CA ASP A 27 6.27 3.42 -16.74
C ASP A 27 6.18 4.65 -17.66
N ASP A 28 5.93 4.41 -18.94
CA ASP A 28 5.84 5.46 -19.98
C ASP A 28 4.65 6.41 -19.77
N ILE A 29 3.68 6.03 -18.92
CA ILE A 29 2.51 6.84 -18.59
C ILE A 29 2.87 8.18 -17.91
N LEU A 30 4.07 8.31 -17.34
CA LEU A 30 4.53 9.49 -16.60
C LEU A 30 4.54 10.76 -17.45
N MET A 31 4.71 10.64 -18.77
CA MET A 31 4.69 11.76 -19.71
C MET A 31 3.29 12.11 -20.22
N ARG A 32 2.23 11.49 -19.66
CA ARG A 32 0.84 11.59 -20.13
C ARG A 32 -0.09 11.99 -18.99
N PRO A 33 -0.26 13.29 -18.69
CA PRO A 33 -1.02 13.76 -17.53
C PRO A 33 -2.46 13.22 -17.44
N ALA A 34 -3.17 13.15 -18.56
CA ALA A 34 -4.53 12.59 -18.59
C ALA A 34 -4.55 11.10 -18.23
N ALA A 35 -3.53 10.35 -18.63
CA ALA A 35 -3.41 8.93 -18.32
C ALA A 35 -3.06 8.72 -16.84
N LEU A 36 -2.25 9.60 -16.23
CA LEU A 36 -2.00 9.58 -14.79
C LEU A 36 -3.27 9.81 -13.96
N VAL A 37 -4.11 10.76 -14.37
CA VAL A 37 -5.40 11.01 -13.69
C VAL A 37 -6.33 9.82 -13.85
N PHE A 38 -6.43 9.26 -15.06
CA PHE A 38 -7.26 8.08 -15.32
C PHE A 38 -6.75 6.84 -14.56
N GLY A 39 -5.42 6.65 -14.47
CA GLY A 39 -4.80 5.56 -13.73
C GLY A 39 -5.19 5.53 -12.25
N LEU A 40 -5.41 6.70 -11.63
CA LEU A 40 -5.88 6.78 -10.24
C LEU A 40 -7.25 6.11 -10.02
N VAL A 41 -8.09 5.98 -11.06
CA VAL A 41 -9.37 5.25 -10.95
C VAL A 41 -9.13 3.78 -10.63
N PHE A 42 -8.02 3.20 -11.09
CA PHE A 42 -7.63 1.81 -10.85
C PHE A 42 -6.69 1.68 -9.65
N PHE A 43 -5.72 2.59 -9.54
CA PHE A 43 -4.71 2.49 -8.50
C PHE A 43 -5.22 2.94 -7.12
N ALA A 44 -6.19 3.86 -7.05
CA ALA A 44 -6.80 4.22 -5.76
C ALA A 44 -7.49 3.03 -5.08
N PRO A 45 -8.33 2.21 -5.75
CA PRO A 45 -8.83 0.99 -5.12
C PRO A 45 -7.76 -0.08 -4.94
N LEU A 46 -6.73 -0.14 -5.79
CA LEU A 46 -5.67 -1.17 -5.68
C LEU A 46 -4.66 -0.91 -4.54
N TYR A 47 -4.32 0.36 -4.26
CA TYR A 47 -3.34 0.75 -3.25
C TYR A 47 -3.93 1.60 -2.14
N GLY A 48 -4.70 2.63 -2.50
CA GLY A 48 -5.30 3.57 -1.55
C GLY A 48 -6.30 2.90 -0.60
N ALA A 49 -7.21 2.09 -1.13
CA ALA A 49 -8.22 1.41 -0.31
C ALA A 49 -7.59 0.37 0.64
N PRO A 50 -6.64 -0.49 0.23
CA PRO A 50 -5.90 -1.36 1.15
C PRO A 50 -5.12 -0.60 2.21
N ALA A 51 -4.41 0.48 1.86
CA ALA A 51 -3.69 1.31 2.82
C ALA A 51 -4.65 1.86 3.89
N LEU A 52 -5.81 2.37 3.46
CA LEU A 52 -6.84 2.85 4.36
C LEU A 52 -7.42 1.71 5.22
N LEU A 53 -7.68 0.54 4.64
CA LEU A 53 -8.20 -0.63 5.35
C LEU A 53 -7.23 -1.15 6.42
N ILE A 54 -5.94 -1.25 6.10
CA ILE A 54 -4.86 -1.63 7.02
C ILE A 54 -4.88 -0.70 8.23
N ARG A 55 -4.85 0.61 7.97
CA ARG A 55 -4.86 1.64 9.02
C ARG A 55 -6.12 1.57 9.87
N GLU A 56 -7.28 1.54 9.22
CA GLU A 56 -8.57 1.51 9.91
C GLU A 56 -8.75 0.26 10.76
N THR A 57 -8.31 -0.90 10.26
CA THR A 57 -8.34 -2.17 11.00
C THR A 57 -7.46 -2.09 12.24
N ALA A 58 -6.23 -1.58 12.10
CA ALA A 58 -5.33 -1.42 13.23
C ALA A 58 -5.95 -0.50 14.29
N ARG A 59 -6.41 0.69 13.92
CA ARG A 59 -6.98 1.65 14.87
C ARG A 59 -8.27 1.18 15.53
N ARG A 60 -9.13 0.44 14.81
CA ARG A 60 -10.37 -0.14 15.38
C ARG A 60 -10.09 -1.21 16.43
N ARG A 61 -9.00 -1.95 16.26
CA ARG A 61 -8.59 -3.03 17.17
C ARG A 61 -7.65 -2.54 18.28
N GLY A 62 -7.42 -1.23 18.40
CA GLY A 62 -6.47 -0.67 19.37
C GLY A 62 -5.01 -1.01 19.08
N LEU A 63 -4.68 -1.40 17.84
CA LEU A 63 -3.34 -1.79 17.42
C LEU A 63 -2.51 -0.59 16.95
N GLY A 64 -1.19 -0.80 16.90
CA GLY A 64 -0.20 0.20 16.52
C GLY A 64 0.49 -0.08 15.18
N TRP A 65 1.58 0.65 14.94
CA TRP A 65 2.42 0.54 13.74
C TRP A 65 2.96 -0.85 13.45
N PRO A 66 3.42 -1.66 14.43
CA PRO A 66 3.88 -3.01 14.16
C PRO A 66 2.83 -3.87 13.44
N SER A 67 1.55 -3.76 13.83
CA SER A 67 0.46 -4.48 13.17
C SER A 67 0.16 -3.92 11.77
N MET A 68 0.27 -2.60 11.57
CA MET A 68 0.12 -1.99 10.25
C MET A 68 1.22 -2.44 9.30
N LEU A 69 2.47 -2.49 9.76
CA LEU A 69 3.60 -2.99 8.97
C LEU A 69 3.42 -4.48 8.64
N LEU A 70 2.99 -5.30 9.60
CA LEU A 70 2.72 -6.72 9.34
C LEU A 70 1.63 -6.92 8.28
N MET A 71 0.52 -6.19 8.38
CA MET A 71 -0.55 -6.25 7.36
C MET A 71 -0.08 -5.71 6.00
N ALA A 72 0.77 -4.67 5.99
CA ALA A 72 1.39 -4.17 4.77
C ALA A 72 2.35 -5.18 4.15
N THR A 73 3.07 -5.97 4.95
CA THR A 73 3.92 -7.07 4.47
C THR A 73 3.06 -8.15 3.82
N ALA A 74 1.95 -8.53 4.46
CA ALA A 74 1.00 -9.48 3.87
C ALA A 74 0.41 -8.94 2.55
N PHE A 75 0.05 -7.66 2.51
CA PHE A 75 -0.38 -7.00 1.27
C PHE A 75 0.72 -7.05 0.20
N GLY A 76 1.96 -6.69 0.53
CA GLY A 76 3.07 -6.66 -0.42
C GLY A 76 3.38 -8.03 -1.02
N LEU A 77 3.26 -9.10 -0.23
CA LEU A 77 3.39 -10.48 -0.73
C LEU A 77 2.26 -10.84 -1.70
N VAL A 78 1.02 -10.46 -1.40
CA VAL A 78 -0.13 -10.70 -2.28
C VAL A 78 0.01 -9.88 -3.56
N GLN A 79 0.36 -8.61 -3.46
CA GLN A 79 0.49 -7.71 -4.59
C GLN A 79 1.62 -8.17 -5.51
N ALA A 80 2.84 -8.27 -5.02
CA ALA A 80 3.99 -8.66 -5.83
C ALA A 80 3.94 -10.13 -6.30
N GLY A 81 3.36 -11.02 -5.50
CA GLY A 81 3.32 -12.44 -5.78
C GLY A 81 2.16 -12.86 -6.68
N LEU A 82 0.94 -12.38 -6.41
CA LEU A 82 -0.27 -12.84 -7.07
C LEU A 82 -0.81 -11.84 -8.09
N VAL A 83 -0.75 -10.53 -7.79
CA VAL A 83 -1.34 -9.50 -8.66
C VAL A 83 -0.36 -9.14 -9.77
N ASP A 84 0.85 -8.73 -9.40
CA ASP A 84 1.89 -8.31 -10.36
C ASP A 84 2.69 -9.50 -10.87
N GLN A 85 2.79 -10.58 -10.08
CA GLN A 85 3.57 -11.79 -10.39
C GLN A 85 5.10 -11.56 -10.49
N SER A 86 5.57 -10.38 -10.09
CA SER A 86 6.98 -9.97 -10.12
C SER A 86 7.89 -10.85 -9.27
N LEU A 87 7.37 -11.50 -8.23
CA LEU A 87 8.19 -12.40 -7.40
C LEU A 87 8.56 -13.70 -8.11
N PHE A 88 7.64 -14.30 -8.87
CA PHE A 88 7.76 -15.70 -9.29
C PHE A 88 7.97 -15.86 -10.80
N ASP A 89 7.55 -14.89 -11.60
CA ASP A 89 7.66 -14.97 -13.06
C ASP A 89 9.11 -14.67 -13.53
N PRO A 90 9.81 -15.62 -14.18
CA PRO A 90 11.11 -15.37 -14.79
C PRO A 90 11.03 -14.42 -16.00
N ASP A 91 9.88 -14.33 -16.66
CA ASP A 91 9.65 -13.52 -17.87
C ASP A 91 8.78 -12.28 -17.59
N TYR A 92 8.82 -11.79 -16.34
CA TYR A 92 8.01 -10.66 -15.91
C TYR A 92 8.15 -9.47 -16.85
N ARG A 93 7.02 -9.09 -17.47
CA ARG A 93 6.88 -7.97 -18.43
C ARG A 93 7.89 -8.02 -19.59
N ALA A 94 8.42 -9.19 -19.95
CA ALA A 94 9.44 -9.37 -20.97
C ALA A 94 10.69 -8.48 -20.75
N ILE A 95 11.03 -8.18 -19.49
CA ILE A 95 12.21 -7.38 -19.13
C ILE A 95 13.46 -8.26 -19.32
N PRO A 96 14.39 -7.95 -20.26
CA PRO A 96 15.44 -8.88 -20.68
C PRO A 96 16.39 -9.33 -19.58
N TYR A 97 16.57 -8.51 -18.55
CA TYR A 97 17.47 -8.78 -17.43
C TYR A 97 16.75 -9.33 -16.19
N TRP A 98 15.44 -9.57 -16.24
CA TRP A 98 14.66 -9.90 -15.05
C TRP A 98 15.15 -11.17 -14.34
N ASP A 99 15.26 -12.28 -15.05
CA ASP A 99 15.69 -13.54 -14.44
C ASP A 99 17.14 -13.46 -13.94
N SER A 100 17.99 -12.66 -14.60
CA SER A 100 19.36 -12.42 -14.15
C SER A 100 19.44 -11.69 -12.79
N LEU A 101 18.44 -10.88 -12.44
CA LEU A 101 18.34 -10.27 -11.10
C LEU A 101 17.93 -11.28 -10.02
N ARG A 102 17.21 -12.35 -10.40
CA ARG A 102 16.76 -13.37 -9.45
C ARG A 102 17.88 -14.33 -9.07
N GLY A 103 18.69 -14.71 -10.05
CA GLY A 103 19.74 -15.74 -9.91
C GLY A 103 20.64 -15.61 -8.67
N PRO A 104 21.25 -14.43 -8.41
CA PRO A 104 22.26 -14.29 -7.34
C PRO A 104 21.78 -14.62 -5.92
N THR A 105 20.48 -14.51 -5.67
CA THR A 105 19.90 -14.76 -4.33
C THR A 105 18.72 -15.72 -4.39
N PHE A 106 18.66 -16.57 -5.42
CA PHE A 106 17.56 -17.50 -5.62
C PHE A 106 17.48 -18.53 -4.50
N VAL A 107 16.27 -18.76 -3.99
CA VAL A 107 15.98 -19.74 -2.94
C VAL A 107 14.96 -20.73 -3.50
N ALA A 108 15.44 -21.89 -3.95
CA ALA A 108 14.60 -22.86 -4.66
C ALA A 108 13.31 -23.26 -3.91
N PRO A 109 13.31 -23.49 -2.58
CA PRO A 109 12.08 -23.79 -1.84
C PRO A 109 11.02 -22.67 -1.88
N TRP A 110 11.40 -21.42 -2.14
CA TRP A 110 10.46 -20.30 -2.25
C TRP A 110 10.01 -20.05 -3.68
N GLY A 111 10.69 -20.62 -4.68
CA GLY A 111 10.43 -20.33 -6.10
C GLY A 111 10.76 -18.90 -6.52
N THR A 112 11.49 -18.15 -5.70
CA THR A 112 11.88 -16.75 -5.92
C THR A 112 13.25 -16.46 -5.30
N SER A 113 13.73 -15.23 -5.40
CA SER A 113 14.98 -14.78 -4.80
C SER A 113 14.76 -13.87 -3.59
N ALA A 114 15.72 -13.89 -2.66
CA ALA A 114 15.69 -12.98 -1.52
C ALA A 114 15.73 -11.51 -1.97
N TYR A 115 16.42 -11.21 -3.08
CA TYR A 115 16.42 -9.88 -3.70
C TYR A 115 15.02 -9.45 -4.15
N MET A 116 14.27 -10.31 -4.85
CA MET A 116 12.91 -9.97 -5.31
C MET A 116 11.97 -9.76 -4.13
N VAL A 117 11.99 -10.66 -3.14
CA VAL A 117 11.20 -10.51 -1.92
C VAL A 117 11.53 -9.20 -1.21
N LEU A 118 12.81 -8.94 -0.96
CA LEU A 118 13.23 -7.73 -0.27
C LEU A 118 12.80 -6.47 -1.03
N THR A 119 13.05 -6.41 -2.34
CA THR A 119 12.79 -5.22 -3.16
C THR A 119 11.30 -4.94 -3.28
N PHE A 120 10.51 -5.92 -3.72
CA PHE A 120 9.09 -5.70 -4.00
C PHE A 120 8.26 -5.61 -2.72
N VAL A 121 8.48 -6.49 -1.74
CA VAL A 121 7.72 -6.44 -0.49
C VAL A 121 8.07 -5.18 0.30
N SER A 122 9.33 -4.77 0.36
CA SER A 122 9.69 -3.51 1.03
C SER A 122 9.16 -2.29 0.29
N GLY A 123 9.14 -2.31 -1.05
CA GLY A 123 8.51 -1.26 -1.85
C GLY A 123 7.03 -1.08 -1.49
N HIS A 124 6.28 -2.18 -1.41
CA HIS A 124 4.88 -2.13 -0.99
C HIS A 124 4.70 -1.73 0.48
N VAL A 125 5.51 -2.27 1.39
CA VAL A 125 5.41 -1.96 2.83
C VAL A 125 5.73 -0.50 3.10
N LEU A 126 6.86 -0.01 2.59
CA LEU A 126 7.37 1.32 2.92
C LEU A 126 6.76 2.38 2.01
N GLY A 127 6.81 2.18 0.70
CA GLY A 127 6.38 3.14 -0.30
C GLY A 127 4.87 3.19 -0.46
N SER A 128 4.23 2.05 -0.71
CA SER A 128 2.79 2.00 -1.03
C SER A 128 1.87 2.08 0.20
N MET A 129 2.36 1.70 1.39
CA MET A 129 1.53 1.60 2.60
C MET A 129 2.00 2.53 3.73
N ALA A 130 3.20 2.33 4.27
CA ALA A 130 3.62 3.02 5.49
C ALA A 130 3.78 4.53 5.29
N ALA A 131 4.46 4.96 4.22
CA ALA A 131 4.66 6.38 3.92
C ALA A 131 3.33 7.16 3.75
N PRO A 132 2.37 6.75 2.89
CA PRO A 132 1.10 7.46 2.75
C PRO A 132 0.26 7.43 4.03
N ILE A 133 0.27 6.32 4.79
CA ILE A 133 -0.40 6.25 6.09
C ILE A 133 0.22 7.24 7.08
N ALA A 134 1.55 7.29 7.19
CA ALA A 134 2.26 8.17 8.10
C ALA A 134 2.01 9.64 7.77
N LEU A 135 2.06 9.99 6.48
CA LEU A 135 1.72 11.32 5.99
C LEU A 135 0.30 11.69 6.38
N ALA A 136 -0.68 10.83 6.12
CA ALA A 136 -2.06 11.10 6.51
C ALA A 136 -2.25 11.19 8.04
N GLU A 137 -1.59 10.35 8.84
CA GLU A 137 -1.63 10.45 10.30
C GLU A 137 -1.06 11.79 10.82
N SER A 138 -0.05 12.36 10.16
CA SER A 138 0.50 13.68 10.53
C SER A 138 -0.49 14.84 10.32
N TRP A 139 -1.48 14.67 9.42
CA TRP A 139 -2.54 15.64 9.17
C TRP A 139 -3.80 15.39 10.00
N SER A 140 -3.88 14.23 10.65
CA SER A 140 -5.01 13.83 11.50
C SER A 140 -4.91 14.45 12.90
N THR A 141 -6.03 14.91 13.43
CA THR A 141 -6.15 15.33 14.85
C THR A 141 -6.57 14.19 15.77
N THR A 142 -6.76 12.97 15.25
CA THR A 142 -7.14 11.78 16.02
C THR A 142 -6.21 10.61 15.74
N ARG A 143 -5.92 9.82 16.78
CA ARG A 143 -5.27 8.51 16.66
C ARG A 143 -6.27 7.36 16.47
N GLY A 144 -7.57 7.63 16.62
CA GLY A 144 -8.65 6.65 16.42
C GLY A 144 -9.02 6.45 14.95
N PRO A 145 -9.99 5.55 14.67
CA PRO A 145 -10.53 5.32 13.32
C PRO A 145 -11.03 6.61 12.67
N TRP A 146 -10.74 6.79 11.39
CA TRP A 146 -11.20 7.93 10.59
C TRP A 146 -12.58 7.67 10.00
N LEU A 147 -12.85 6.42 9.57
CA LEU A 147 -14.15 6.02 9.08
C LEU A 147 -15.00 5.62 10.29
N ARG A 148 -16.16 6.22 10.51
CA ARG A 148 -16.98 5.89 11.68
C ARG A 148 -17.72 4.57 11.48
N PRO A 149 -17.74 3.64 12.45
CA PRO A 149 -18.94 2.85 12.70
C PRO A 149 -19.87 3.69 13.60
N ARG A 150 -21.08 4.00 13.12
CA ARG A 150 -22.13 4.68 13.92
C ARG A 150 -22.81 3.74 14.94
N TRP A 151 -22.24 2.58 15.25
CA TRP A 151 -22.88 1.58 16.09
C TRP A 151 -22.26 1.57 17.49
N ARG A 152 -23.09 1.74 18.52
CA ARG A 152 -22.79 1.98 19.95
C ARG A 152 -22.60 3.47 20.34
N ARG A 153 -23.67 4.25 20.22
CA ARG A 153 -24.14 5.01 21.39
C ARG A 153 -25.29 4.19 21.96
N ASN A 154 -25.09 3.54 23.10
CA ASN A 154 -26.22 3.11 23.92
C ASN A 154 -26.48 4.23 24.93
N PRO A 155 -27.53 5.06 24.77
CA PRO A 155 -27.88 6.07 25.75
C PRO A 155 -28.77 5.44 26.83
N SER A 156 -28.19 4.62 27.70
CA SER A 156 -28.89 4.14 28.90
C SER A 156 -27.91 3.78 30.01
N ALA A 157 -27.38 4.81 30.66
CA ALA A 157 -26.92 4.81 32.05
C ALA A 157 -26.84 6.28 32.48
N ALA A 158 -28.03 6.86 32.66
CA ALA A 158 -28.24 8.02 33.53
C ALA A 158 -28.75 7.49 34.87
#